data_AF-A0A4Z1CIV2-F1
#
_entry.id   AF-A0A4Z1CIV2-F1
#
_cell.length_a   1.000
_cell.length_b   1.000
_cell.length_c   1.000
_cell.angle_alpha   90.00
_cell.angle_beta   90.00
_cell.angle_gamma   90.00
#
_symmetry.space_group_name_H-M   'P 1'
#
loop_
_entity.id
_entity.type
_entity.pdbx_description
1 polymer ?
#
loop_
_entity_poly.entity_id
_entity_poly.type
_entity_poly.pdbx_seq_one_letter_code
_entity_poly.pdbx_strand_id
1 'polypeptide(L)'
;MSKDFFRTIFWPILYFFEKGSEAASTEGYRPSHRKILFAVGFLFFILSMATLFFVIVTGTLGGLFPVAVFAFISLVCAVVATLGSDGAVAKIWGNQSPEK
;
A
#
# COMPACT_ATOMS: atom_id res chain seq x y z
N MET A 1 6.06 18.77 10.67
CA MET A 1 6.48 17.36 10.83
C MET A 1 6.50 16.75 9.43
N SER A 2 7.69 16.62 8.86
CA SER A 2 7.92 16.74 7.42
C SER A 2 7.55 15.46 6.67
N LYS A 3 6.74 15.58 5.61
CA LYS A 3 6.39 14.47 4.70
C LYS A 3 7.62 13.72 4.18
N ASP A 4 8.75 14.43 4.13
CA ASP A 4 10.08 13.94 3.76
C ASP A 4 10.60 12.81 4.66
N PHE A 5 10.30 12.82 5.97
CA PHE A 5 10.79 11.76 6.88
C PHE A 5 10.14 10.40 6.59
N PHE A 6 8.83 10.40 6.35
CA PHE A 6 8.10 9.20 5.91
C PHE A 6 8.53 8.77 4.49
N ARG A 7 8.89 9.73 3.65
CA ARG A 7 9.42 9.43 2.31
C ARG A 7 10.82 8.80 2.37
N THR A 8 11.65 9.19 3.35
CA THR A 8 12.98 8.62 3.60
C THR A 8 12.93 7.22 4.22
N ILE A 9 12.07 6.98 5.22
CA ILE A 9 11.97 5.64 5.86
C ILE A 9 11.39 4.60 4.90
N PHE A 10 10.42 5.00 4.06
CA PHE A 10 9.83 4.14 3.03
C PHE A 10 10.51 4.30 1.67
N TRP A 11 11.65 5.01 1.61
CA TRP A 11 12.41 5.22 0.38
C TRP A 11 12.80 3.92 -0.35
N PRO A 12 13.22 2.80 0.29
CA PRO A 12 13.51 1.58 -0.47
C PRO A 12 12.26 0.97 -1.13
N ILE A 13 11.08 1.11 -0.51
CA ILE A 13 9.81 0.63 -1.06
C ILE A 13 9.34 1.57 -2.17
N LEU A 14 9.36 2.88 -1.91
CA LEU A 14 9.05 3.93 -2.89
C LEU A 14 9.98 3.84 -4.10
N TYR A 15 11.29 3.74 -3.89
CA TYR A 15 12.28 3.59 -4.96
C TYR A 15 12.07 2.29 -5.73
N PHE A 16 11.74 1.17 -5.09
CA PHE A 16 11.40 -0.07 -5.82
C PHE A 16 10.14 0.08 -6.68
N PHE A 17 9.13 0.81 -6.19
CA PHE A 17 7.89 1.09 -6.93
C PHE A 17 8.03 2.22 -7.97
N GLU A 18 8.90 3.20 -7.75
CA GLU A 18 9.17 4.33 -8.64
C GLU A 18 10.23 3.99 -9.70
N LYS A 19 11.19 3.10 -9.42
CA LYS A 19 12.19 2.62 -10.38
C LYS A 19 11.48 1.83 -11.49
N GLY A 20 11.45 2.41 -12.69
CA GLY A 20 10.70 1.91 -13.84
C GLY A 20 9.38 2.66 -14.12
N SER A 21 9.00 3.64 -13.29
CA SER A 21 7.87 4.53 -13.54
C SER A 21 8.22 5.73 -14.44
N GLU A 22 9.51 6.06 -14.62
CA GLU A 22 9.95 7.07 -15.59
C GLU A 22 9.72 6.63 -17.06
N ALA A 23 9.65 5.33 -17.32
CA ALA A 23 9.28 4.78 -18.62
C ALA A 23 7.75 4.64 -18.81
N ALA A 24 6.97 4.87 -17.74
CA ALA A 24 5.51 4.90 -17.79
C ALA A 24 5.03 6.30 -18.18
N SER A 25 5.46 6.78 -19.34
CA SER A 25 4.95 8.00 -19.94
C SER A 25 3.45 7.85 -20.23
N THR A 26 2.63 8.53 -19.42
CA THR A 26 1.49 9.36 -19.86
C THR A 26 0.26 8.68 -20.51
N GLU A 27 0.21 7.36 -20.75
CA GLU A 27 -0.91 6.77 -21.54
C GLU A 27 -1.93 5.90 -20.77
N GLY A 28 -1.75 5.70 -19.46
CA GLY A 28 -2.65 4.83 -18.68
C GLY A 28 -2.89 5.23 -17.22
N TYR A 29 -2.41 6.41 -16.79
CA TYR A 29 -2.57 6.82 -15.40
C TYR A 29 -4.00 7.33 -15.15
N ARG A 30 -4.75 6.60 -14.34
CA ARG A 30 -6.07 7.03 -13.83
C ARG A 30 -6.01 7.30 -12.33
N PRO A 31 -6.43 8.49 -11.85
CA PRO A 31 -6.48 8.81 -10.43
C PRO A 31 -7.44 7.92 -9.62
N SER A 32 -8.27 7.09 -10.27
CA SER A 32 -9.11 6.08 -9.63
C SER A 32 -8.30 4.95 -8.98
N HIS A 33 -7.11 4.63 -9.48
CA HIS A 33 -6.27 3.57 -8.90
C HIS A 33 -5.82 3.90 -7.48
N ARG A 34 -5.59 5.18 -7.19
CA ARG A 34 -5.26 5.66 -5.84
C ARG A 34 -6.41 5.44 -4.86
N LYS A 35 -7.66 5.63 -5.31
CA LYS A 35 -8.86 5.38 -4.49
C LYS A 35 -9.04 3.89 -4.18
N ILE A 36 -8.76 3.01 -5.14
CA ILE A 36 -8.85 1.56 -4.91
C ILE A 36 -7.77 1.12 -3.93
N LEU A 37 -6.54 1.63 -4.05
CA LEU A 37 -5.47 1.32 -3.09
C LEU A 37 -5.83 1.76 -1.67
N PHE A 38 -6.45 2.94 -1.55
CA PHE A 38 -6.97 3.43 -0.27
C PHE A 38 -8.11 2.55 0.26
N ALA A 39 -9.06 2.15 -0.60
CA ALA A 39 -10.15 1.25 -0.24
C ALA A 39 -9.65 -0.12 0.22
N VAL A 40 -8.66 -0.71 -0.47
CA VAL A 40 -8.03 -1.98 -0.10
C VAL A 40 -7.27 -1.82 1.23
N GLY A 41 -6.49 -0.75 1.40
CA GLY A 41 -5.82 -0.46 2.66
C GLY A 41 -6.79 -0.33 3.84
N PHE A 42 -7.93 0.31 3.62
CA PHE A 42 -9.00 0.46 4.61
C PHE A 42 -9.71 -0.87 4.90
N LEU A 43 -9.93 -1.71 3.88
CA LEU A 43 -10.48 -3.05 4.04
C LEU A 43 -9.58 -3.90 4.95
N PHE A 44 -8.27 -3.93 4.67
CA PHE A 44 -7.29 -4.63 5.49
C PHE A 44 -7.16 -4.05 6.90
N PHE A 45 -7.36 -2.74 7.06
CA PHE A 45 -7.39 -2.10 8.37
C PHE A 45 -8.57 -2.61 9.22
N ILE A 46 -9.76 -2.67 8.64
CA ILE A 46 -10.96 -3.22 9.31
C ILE A 46 -10.74 -4.70 9.67
N LEU A 47 -10.20 -5.49 8.74
CA LEU A 47 -9.86 -6.89 8.97
C LEU A 47 -8.86 -7.04 10.12
N SER A 48 -7.83 -6.21 10.19
CA SER A 48 -6.85 -6.22 11.28
C SER A 48 -7.50 -5.88 12.62
N MET A 49 -8.35 -4.84 12.69
CA MET A 49 -9.10 -4.51 13.91
C MET A 49 -10.06 -5.63 14.35
N ALA A 50 -10.80 -6.22 13.40
CA ALA A 50 -11.70 -7.32 13.69
C ALA A 50 -10.93 -8.54 14.22
N THR A 51 -9.80 -8.88 13.58
CA THR A 51 -8.96 -10.01 14.00
C THR A 51 -8.38 -9.74 15.39
N LEU A 52 -7.92 -8.52 15.68
CA LEU A 52 -7.40 -8.13 16.99
C LEU A 52 -8.50 -8.24 18.06
N PHE A 53 -9.72 -7.80 17.75
CA PHE A 53 -10.86 -7.93 18.64
C PHE A 53 -11.14 -9.39 18.98
N PHE A 54 -11.15 -10.28 17.98
CA PHE A 54 -11.29 -11.72 18.22
C PHE A 54 -10.15 -12.27 19.08
N VAL A 55 -8.89 -11.90 18.82
CA VAL A 55 -7.74 -12.34 19.63
C VAL A 55 -7.90 -11.96 21.09
N ILE A 56 -8.36 -10.74 21.38
CA ILE A 56 -8.56 -10.27 22.75
C ILE A 56 -9.69 -11.06 23.42
N VAL A 57 -10.79 -11.30 22.70
CA VAL A 57 -11.96 -12.03 23.23
C VAL A 57 -11.68 -13.51 23.44
N THR A 58 -10.96 -14.16 22.52
CA THR A 58 -10.66 -15.60 22.58
C THR A 58 -9.38 -15.91 23.36
N GLY A 59 -8.58 -14.88 23.72
CA GLY A 59 -7.28 -15.04 24.38
C GLY A 59 -6.26 -15.83 23.56
N THR A 60 -6.48 -16.00 22.26
CA THR A 60 -5.70 -16.92 21.43
C THR A 60 -4.58 -16.18 20.71
N LEU A 61 -3.34 -16.40 21.16
CA LEU A 61 -2.15 -15.79 20.56
C LEU A 61 -1.97 -16.15 19.07
N GLY A 62 -2.56 -17.26 18.60
CA GLY A 62 -2.52 -17.67 17.20
C GLY A 62 -3.12 -16.65 16.22
N GLY A 63 -4.05 -15.79 16.67
CA GLY A 63 -4.60 -14.74 15.82
C GLY A 63 -3.71 -13.49 15.70
N LEU A 64 -2.61 -13.38 16.46
CA LEU A 64 -1.67 -12.26 16.32
C LEU A 64 -0.94 -12.26 14.98
N PHE A 65 -0.69 -13.45 14.42
CA PHE A 65 -0.04 -13.57 13.11
C PHE A 65 -0.85 -12.90 11.99
N PRO A 66 -2.14 -13.25 11.76
CA PRO A 66 -2.95 -12.57 10.77
C PRO A 66 -3.18 -11.08 11.09
N VAL A 67 -3.29 -10.69 12.37
CA VAL A 67 -3.34 -9.25 12.74
C VAL A 67 -2.12 -8.51 12.23
N ALA A 68 -0.92 -9.04 12.48
CA ALA A 68 0.33 -8.42 12.07
C ALA A 68 0.46 -8.32 10.55
N VAL A 69 0.10 -9.38 9.82
CA VAL A 69 0.13 -9.40 8.36
C VAL A 69 -0.85 -8.37 7.76
N PHE A 70 -2.10 -8.36 8.21
CA PHE A 70 -3.09 -7.38 7.72
C PHE A 70 -2.73 -5.95 8.09
N ALA A 71 -2.18 -5.73 9.29
CA ALA A 71 -1.68 -4.41 9.70
C ALA A 71 -0.53 -3.95 8.81
N PHE A 72 0.42 -4.84 8.50
CA PHE A 72 1.56 -4.53 7.62
C PHE A 72 1.08 -4.18 6.20
N ILE A 73 0.18 -4.97 5.63
CA ILE A 73 -0.40 -4.72 4.29
C ILE A 73 -1.17 -3.40 4.26
N SER A 74 -1.99 -3.14 5.29
CA SER A 74 -2.74 -1.88 5.41
C SER A 74 -1.80 -0.68 5.50
N LEU A 75 -0.71 -0.79 6.27
CA LEU A 75 0.30 0.24 6.40
C LEU A 75 1.01 0.50 5.06
N VAL A 76 1.42 -0.55 4.35
CA VAL A 76 2.03 -0.41 3.01
C VAL A 76 1.05 0.26 2.03
N CYS A 77 -0.22 -0.17 2.00
CA CYS A 77 -1.25 0.46 1.16
C CYS A 77 -1.47 1.92 1.53
N ALA A 78 -1.53 2.27 2.82
CA ALA A 78 -1.70 3.63 3.28
C ALA A 78 -0.50 4.51 2.90
N VAL A 79 0.74 4.01 3.06
CA VAL A 79 1.96 4.71 2.67
C VAL A 79 1.97 4.96 1.17
N VAL A 80 1.69 3.96 0.34
CA VAL A 80 1.68 4.16 -1.12
C VAL A 80 0.49 5.03 -1.55
N ALA A 81 -0.69 4.93 -0.92
CA ALA A 81 -1.84 5.76 -1.25
C ALA A 81 -1.66 7.23 -0.82
N THR A 82 -0.93 7.50 0.27
CA THR A 82 -0.72 8.85 0.79
C THR A 82 0.54 9.53 0.23
N LEU A 83 1.67 8.81 0.17
CA LEU A 83 2.99 9.31 -0.25
C LEU A 83 3.43 8.86 -1.64
N GLY A 84 2.84 7.80 -2.20
CA GLY A 84 3.22 7.27 -3.50
C GLY A 84 2.89 8.24 -4.64
N SER A 85 3.84 8.39 -5.57
CA SER A 85 3.62 9.08 -6.83
C SER A 85 2.62 8.32 -7.71
N ASP A 86 1.99 9.03 -8.63
CA ASP A 86 1.06 8.51 -9.62
C ASP A 86 1.64 7.29 -10.37
N GLY A 87 2.95 7.31 -10.67
CA GLY A 87 3.67 6.18 -11.29
C GLY A 87 3.83 4.95 -10.39
N ALA A 88 3.98 5.11 -9.08
CA ALA A 88 4.08 3.99 -8.13
C ALA A 88 2.75 3.24 -8.01
N VAL A 89 1.64 3.99 -8.02
CA VAL A 89 0.29 3.42 -8.01
C VAL A 89 0.02 2.65 -9.30
N ALA A 90 0.40 3.17 -10.46
CA ALA A 90 0.23 2.48 -11.75
C ALA A 90 1.02 1.15 -11.81
N LYS A 91 2.23 1.11 -11.22
CA LYS A 91 3.06 -0.09 -11.18
C LYS A 91 2.44 -1.23 -10.35
N ILE A 92 1.76 -0.92 -9.24
CA ILE A 92 1.02 -1.93 -8.45
C ILE A 92 -0.02 -2.65 -9.31
N TRP A 93 -0.63 -1.93 -10.25
CA TRP A 93 -1.69 -2.46 -11.09
C TRP A 93 -1.19 -3.10 -12.40
N GLY A 94 0.12 -3.15 -12.62
CA GLY A 94 0.70 -3.91 -13.71
C GLY A 94 0.37 -3.36 -15.11
N ASN A 95 0.02 -2.08 -15.24
CA ASN A 95 -0.33 -1.48 -16.55
C ASN A 95 0.88 -1.20 -17.44
N GLN A 96 1.87 -2.10 -17.41
CA GLN A 96 3.03 -2.11 -18.29
C GLN A 96 2.57 -2.61 -19.65
N SER A 97 2.12 -1.71 -20.52
CA SER A 97 2.16 -2.02 -21.94
C SER A 97 3.63 -1.87 -22.36
N PRO A 98 4.31 -2.94 -22.81
CA PRO A 98 5.64 -2.81 -23.36
C PRO A 98 5.52 -2.05 -24.68
N GLU A 99 5.79 -0.75 -24.69
CA GLU A 99 6.10 -0.08 -25.94
C GLU A 99 7.59 -0.29 -26.25
N LYS A 100 7.82 -1.33 -27.06
CA LYS A 100 8.96 -1.59 -27.95
C LYS A 100 10.26 -2.06 -27.30
#